data_AF-A0A174ZQH7-F1
#
_entry.id   AF-A0A174ZQH7-F1
#
_cell.length_a   1.000
_cell.length_b   1.000
_cell.length_c   1.000
_cell.angle_alpha   90.00
_cell.angle_beta   90.00
_cell.angle_gamma   90.00
#
_symmetry.space_group_name_H-M   'P 1'
#
loop_
_entity.id
_entity.type
_entity.pdbx_description
1 polymer ?
#
loop_
_entity_poly.entity_id
_entity_poly.type
_entity_poly.pdbx_seq_one_letter_code
_entity_poly.pdbx_strand_id
1 'polypeptide(L)'
;MLYYLGKGTEFKKEDCKEYKKLDAALRAAAKDESLIVWDETGKVIGSLTDDVPEGALQTNPDGSVNTYDADGNKTGTVDAETLKEMTTVNDDVSELATGDNEQKTPQENAEDDENTSNEDKATNPQTEQENGENGANTEPDKATEEQQEDKVIIPQGKMRVTVICDGSLNIRRSAAWGNDNICGRAIRGQSYYVKEIHVVDGKKMVRTIGDLYLSGESEHVQFEQL
;
A
#
# COMPACT_ATOMS: atom_id res chain seq x y z
N MET A 1 3.50 5.84 35.28
CA MET A 1 3.45 5.02 34.05
C MET A 1 2.51 5.63 33.03
N LEU A 2 3.02 6.70 32.43
CA LEU A 2 2.73 7.14 31.09
C LEU A 2 3.54 6.31 30.09
N TYR A 3 3.09 6.32 28.84
CA TYR A 3 3.72 5.69 27.70
C TYR A 3 3.83 6.72 26.59
N TYR A 4 4.91 6.71 25.83
CA TYR A 4 5.27 7.78 24.92
C TYR A 4 5.36 7.23 23.51
N LEU A 5 4.55 7.76 22.60
CA LEU A 5 4.48 7.33 21.21
C LEU A 5 5.10 8.41 20.32
N GLY A 6 6.15 8.08 19.59
CA GLY A 6 6.84 9.00 18.68
C GLY A 6 7.56 8.26 17.55
N LYS A 7 8.50 8.94 16.88
CA LYS A 7 9.21 8.44 15.70
C LYS A 7 10.73 8.58 15.86
N GLY A 8 11.48 7.75 15.16
CA GLY A 8 12.95 7.73 15.20
C GLY A 8 13.51 6.90 16.35
N THR A 9 14.84 6.80 16.44
CA THR A 9 15.54 5.88 17.36
C THR A 9 15.82 6.46 18.76
N GLU A 10 15.65 7.77 18.96
CA GLU A 10 15.91 8.46 20.23
C GLU A 10 14.63 8.82 20.97
N PHE A 11 14.56 8.54 22.27
CA PHE A 11 13.44 8.98 23.09
C PHE A 11 13.49 10.48 23.40
N LYS A 12 12.67 11.26 22.71
CA LYS A 12 12.47 12.70 22.98
C LYS A 12 11.07 12.92 23.51
N LYS A 13 10.95 13.04 24.84
CA LYS A 13 9.65 13.16 25.53
C LYS A 13 8.77 14.28 24.98
N GLU A 14 9.36 15.40 24.58
CA GLU A 14 8.66 16.59 24.06
C GLU A 14 8.02 16.34 22.69
N ASP A 15 8.64 15.51 21.85
CA ASP A 15 8.15 15.12 20.52
C ASP A 15 7.18 13.92 20.57
N CYS A 16 7.04 13.29 21.75
CA CYS A 16 6.24 12.09 21.93
C CYS A 16 4.82 12.40 22.44
N LYS A 17 3.84 11.70 21.86
CA LYS A 17 2.45 11.72 22.33
C LYS A 17 2.29 10.85 23.58
N GLU A 18 1.83 11.44 24.68
CA GLU A 18 1.61 10.73 25.94
C GLU A 18 0.31 9.89 25.96
N TYR A 19 0.41 8.68 26.51
CA TYR A 19 -0.68 7.72 26.71
C TYR A 19 -0.71 7.22 28.16
N LYS A 20 -1.90 7.11 28.75
CA LYS A 20 -2.10 6.62 30.14
C LYS A 20 -2.29 5.09 30.25
N LYS A 21 -2.27 4.36 29.13
CA LYS A 21 -2.50 2.91 29.05
C LYS A 21 -1.62 2.31 27.96
N LEU A 22 -0.96 1.19 28.26
CA LEU A 22 -0.05 0.52 27.34
C LEU A 22 -0.77 0.05 26.07
N ASP A 23 -1.91 -0.62 26.20
CA ASP A 23 -2.72 -1.09 25.06
C ASP A 23 -3.10 0.03 24.08
N ALA A 24 -3.31 1.24 24.60
CA ALA A 24 -3.68 2.39 23.79
C ALA A 24 -2.48 2.97 23.03
N ALA A 25 -1.28 2.89 23.60
CA ALA A 25 -0.02 3.25 22.94
C ALA A 25 0.35 2.21 21.87
N LEU A 26 0.34 0.92 22.22
CA LEU A 26 0.63 -0.19 21.28
C LEU A 26 -0.34 -0.21 20.10
N ARG A 27 -1.65 -0.04 20.34
CA ARG A 27 -2.66 0.05 19.28
C ARG A 27 -2.56 1.34 18.43
N ALA A 28 -1.82 2.34 18.89
CA ALA A 28 -1.50 3.53 18.11
C ALA A 28 -0.22 3.34 17.30
N ALA A 29 0.80 2.68 17.85
CA ALA A 29 2.03 2.30 17.14
C ALA A 29 1.74 1.32 15.98
N ALA A 30 0.88 0.32 16.20
CA ALA A 30 0.48 -0.66 15.19
C ALA A 30 -0.31 -0.09 13.98
N LYS A 31 -0.35 1.23 13.79
CA LYS A 31 -0.94 1.92 12.63
C LYS A 31 0.10 2.45 11.64
N ASP A 32 1.37 2.52 12.03
CA ASP A 32 2.46 3.13 11.27
C ASP A 32 3.78 2.53 11.77
N GLU A 33 4.49 1.81 10.90
CA GLU A 33 5.73 1.08 11.20
C GLU A 33 6.87 1.97 11.73
N SER A 34 6.80 3.29 11.47
CA SER A 34 7.78 4.25 11.99
C SER A 34 7.52 4.72 13.43
N LEU A 35 6.44 4.24 14.07
CA LEU A 35 6.09 4.58 15.44
C LEU A 35 6.66 3.60 16.47
N ILE A 36 7.29 4.16 17.50
CA ILE A 36 7.85 3.43 18.63
C ILE A 36 7.18 3.90 19.93
N VAL A 37 6.94 2.95 20.84
CA VAL A 37 6.46 3.19 22.20
C VAL A 37 7.61 3.06 23.18
N TRP A 38 7.86 4.13 23.94
CA TRP A 38 8.77 4.16 25.09
C TRP A 38 8.03 4.25 26.42
N ASP A 39 8.68 3.81 27.50
CA ASP A 39 8.24 4.04 28.87
C ASP A 39 8.76 5.38 29.45
N GLU A 40 8.48 5.66 30.73
CA GLU A 40 8.93 6.87 31.44
C GLU A 40 10.47 6.96 31.61
N THR A 41 11.21 5.89 31.35
CA THR A 41 12.68 5.85 31.40
C THR A 41 13.33 5.99 30.02
N GLY A 42 12.53 5.99 28.94
CA GLY A 42 13.01 5.97 27.56
C GLY A 42 13.37 4.57 27.04
N LYS A 43 12.97 3.50 27.74
CA LYS A 43 13.13 2.13 27.23
C LYS A 43 12.05 1.83 26.18
N VAL A 44 12.43 1.25 25.05
CA VAL A 44 11.48 0.71 24.06
C VAL A 44 10.69 -0.45 24.69
N ILE A 45 9.37 -0.42 24.47
CA ILE A 45 8.38 -1.39 24.99
C ILE A 45 7.33 -1.78 23.94
N GLY A 46 7.49 -1.32 22.70
CA GLY A 46 6.64 -1.71 21.58
C GLY A 46 6.94 -0.93 20.29
N SER A 47 7.51 -1.63 19.32
CA SER A 47 7.64 -1.22 17.92
C SER A 47 6.90 -2.23 17.05
N LEU A 48 6.62 -1.87 15.78
CA LEU A 48 6.16 -2.85 14.78
C LEU A 48 7.35 -3.47 14.01
N THR A 49 8.51 -2.82 14.05
CA THR A 49 9.80 -3.43 13.69
C THR A 49 10.17 -4.47 14.74
N ASP A 50 10.54 -5.66 14.27
CA ASP A 50 11.24 -6.67 15.08
C ASP A 50 12.48 -6.02 15.73
N ASP A 51 12.77 -6.36 16.99
CA ASP A 51 13.77 -5.67 17.82
C ASP A 51 15.18 -6.17 17.46
N VAL A 52 15.54 -6.00 16.19
CA VAL A 52 16.80 -6.44 15.57
C VAL A 52 17.91 -5.53 16.08
N PRO A 53 18.84 -6.00 16.94
CA PRO A 53 19.86 -5.14 17.51
C PRO A 53 20.78 -4.60 16.40
N GLU A 54 21.24 -3.35 16.54
CA GLU A 54 22.21 -2.77 15.60
C GLU A 54 23.44 -3.70 15.50
N GLY A 55 23.66 -4.26 14.31
CA GLY A 55 24.68 -5.26 14.04
C GLY A 55 24.17 -6.67 13.72
N ALA A 56 22.90 -7.01 13.97
CA ALA A 56 22.38 -8.33 13.62
C ALA A 56 22.25 -8.59 12.11
N LEU A 57 22.18 -7.54 11.29
CA LEU A 57 22.26 -7.61 9.83
C LEU A 57 23.68 -7.32 9.28
N GLN A 58 24.68 -7.10 10.14
CA GLN A 58 26.05 -6.92 9.68
C GLN A 58 26.67 -8.28 9.33
N THR A 59 27.00 -8.46 8.04
CA THR A 59 27.90 -9.53 7.60
C THR A 59 29.28 -9.29 8.20
N ASN A 60 29.83 -10.31 8.85
CA ASN A 60 31.22 -10.34 9.28
C ASN A 60 32.16 -10.23 8.06
N PRO A 61 33.45 -9.87 8.24
CA PRO A 61 34.38 -9.69 7.11
C PRO A 61 34.66 -10.95 6.27
N ASP A 62 34.30 -12.12 6.78
CA ASP A 62 34.36 -13.43 6.09
C ASP A 62 33.05 -13.79 5.35
N GLY A 63 32.06 -12.90 5.36
CA GLY A 63 30.74 -13.10 4.76
C GLY A 63 29.75 -13.88 5.64
N SER A 64 30.15 -14.32 6.84
CA SER A 64 29.23 -14.97 7.77
C SER A 64 28.25 -13.98 8.42
N VAL A 65 27.08 -14.44 8.85
CA VAL A 65 26.11 -13.65 9.63
C VAL A 65 26.02 -14.16 11.06
N ASN A 66 25.81 -13.27 12.01
CA ASN A 66 25.63 -13.61 13.42
C ASN A 66 24.19 -14.09 13.68
N THR A 67 24.01 -15.15 14.48
CA THR A 67 22.68 -15.58 14.94
C THR A 67 22.44 -15.11 16.36
N TYR A 68 21.19 -14.79 16.68
CA TYR A 68 20.78 -14.28 18.00
C TYR A 68 19.60 -15.10 18.55
N ASP A 69 19.47 -15.18 19.87
CA ASP A 69 18.27 -15.70 20.53
C ASP A 69 17.16 -14.64 20.66
N ALA A 70 15.99 -15.07 21.12
CA ALA A 70 14.82 -14.22 21.36
C ALA A 70 15.04 -13.14 22.44
N ASP A 71 16.14 -13.23 23.21
CA ASP A 71 16.57 -12.24 24.19
C ASP A 71 17.67 -11.30 23.62
N GLY A 72 18.00 -11.41 22.33
CA GLY A 72 18.94 -10.55 21.61
C GLY A 72 20.42 -10.90 21.80
N ASN A 73 20.76 -12.05 22.40
CA ASN A 73 22.14 -12.45 22.65
C ASN A 73 22.69 -13.26 21.47
N LYS A 74 23.96 -13.05 21.11
CA LYS A 74 24.61 -13.81 20.03
C LYS A 74 24.75 -15.29 20.41
N THR A 75 24.05 -16.16 19.69
CA THR A 75 24.07 -17.62 19.87
C THR A 75 25.04 -18.34 18.96
N GLY A 76 25.45 -17.73 17.84
CA GLY A 76 26.26 -18.40 16.84
C GLY A 76 26.58 -17.55 15.61
N THR A 77 27.02 -18.21 14.55
CA THR A 77 27.33 -17.64 13.24
C THR A 77 27.00 -18.66 12.14
N VAL A 78 26.34 -18.23 11.07
CA VAL A 78 26.16 -19.05 9.85
C VAL A 78 27.15 -18.56 8.80
N ASP A 79 27.93 -19.48 8.23
CA ASP A 79 28.94 -19.16 7.22
C ASP A 79 28.32 -18.87 5.83
N ALA A 80 29.11 -18.23 4.97
CA ALA A 80 28.68 -17.81 3.64
C ALA A 80 28.41 -18.95 2.64
N GLU A 81 28.91 -20.16 2.89
CA GLU A 81 28.68 -21.34 2.04
C GLU A 81 27.35 -22.00 2.41
N THR A 82 27.11 -22.21 3.71
CA THR A 82 25.81 -22.67 4.24
C THR A 82 24.67 -21.70 3.90
N LEU A 83 24.89 -20.38 3.95
CA LEU A 83 23.90 -19.39 3.50
C LEU A 83 23.52 -19.57 2.03
N LYS A 84 24.51 -19.80 1.16
CA LYS A 84 24.28 -20.03 -0.28
C LYS A 84 23.52 -21.33 -0.51
N GLU A 85 23.93 -22.42 0.13
CA GLU A 85 23.24 -23.70 0.00
C GLU A 85 21.78 -23.58 0.44
N MET A 86 21.51 -22.88 1.55
CA MET A 86 20.16 -22.65 2.07
C MET A 86 19.29 -21.76 1.18
N THR A 87 19.88 -20.83 0.41
CA THR A 87 19.15 -20.10 -0.64
C THR A 87 18.86 -20.95 -1.88
N THR A 88 19.74 -21.89 -2.25
CA THR A 88 19.59 -22.72 -3.47
C THR A 88 18.53 -23.82 -3.33
N VAL A 89 18.20 -24.28 -2.11
CA VAL A 89 17.13 -25.30 -1.93
C VAL A 89 15.70 -24.73 -2.15
N ASN A 90 15.57 -23.42 -2.35
CA ASN A 90 14.30 -22.70 -2.44
C ASN A 90 14.01 -22.07 -3.82
N ASP A 91 14.81 -22.36 -4.85
CA ASP A 91 14.74 -21.82 -6.22
C ASP A 91 13.44 -22.17 -7.03
N ASP A 92 12.43 -22.78 -6.41
CA ASP A 92 11.06 -22.91 -6.98
C ASP A 92 10.13 -21.74 -6.57
N VAL A 93 10.65 -20.73 -5.84
CA VAL A 93 9.93 -19.48 -5.54
C VAL A 93 10.82 -18.28 -5.90
N SER A 94 10.69 -17.81 -7.13
CA SER A 94 11.50 -16.71 -7.67
C SER A 94 11.05 -15.33 -7.18
N GLU A 95 12.05 -14.60 -6.67
CA GLU A 95 12.21 -13.14 -6.58
C GLU A 95 11.24 -12.30 -5.72
N LEU A 96 11.81 -11.71 -4.67
CA LEU A 96 11.89 -10.25 -4.50
C LEU A 96 12.91 -9.89 -3.39
N ALA A 97 14.06 -9.30 -3.75
CA ALA A 97 14.82 -8.29 -2.97
C ALA A 97 16.31 -8.14 -3.40
N THR A 98 16.59 -7.77 -4.65
CA THR A 98 17.87 -7.13 -4.99
C THR A 98 17.80 -5.63 -4.68
N GLY A 99 18.11 -5.27 -3.43
CA GLY A 99 18.27 -3.88 -3.02
C GLY A 99 19.64 -3.35 -3.44
N ASP A 100 19.75 -2.87 -4.68
CA ASP A 100 20.98 -2.20 -5.16
C ASP A 100 21.01 -0.74 -4.69
N ASN A 101 22.11 -0.37 -4.03
CA ASN A 101 22.28 0.92 -3.36
C ASN A 101 23.20 1.83 -4.19
N GLU A 102 22.63 2.50 -5.20
CA GLU A 102 23.35 3.54 -5.95
C GLU A 102 22.94 4.95 -5.50
N GLN A 103 23.82 5.52 -4.68
CA GLN A 103 23.76 6.86 -4.14
C GLN A 103 24.00 7.92 -5.24
N LYS A 104 22.97 8.68 -5.63
CA LYS A 104 23.14 9.88 -6.48
C LYS A 104 22.16 11.01 -6.13
N THR A 105 22.67 12.01 -5.42
CA THR A 105 22.01 13.32 -5.23
C THR A 105 21.88 14.07 -6.57
N PRO A 106 20.81 14.86 -6.70
CA PRO A 106 21.04 16.27 -7.03
C PRO A 106 20.10 17.29 -6.34
N GLN A 107 20.61 18.52 -6.28
CA GLN A 107 19.91 19.80 -6.16
C GLN A 107 19.32 20.23 -4.80
N GLU A 108 20.16 21.00 -4.11
CA GLU A 108 19.81 22.28 -3.49
C GLU A 108 19.14 23.24 -4.50
N ASN A 109 18.03 23.85 -4.09
CA ASN A 109 17.49 25.14 -4.54
C ASN A 109 16.68 25.65 -3.34
N ALA A 110 17.16 26.69 -2.65
CA ALA A 110 16.97 28.10 -3.01
C ALA A 110 15.59 28.60 -2.54
N GLU A 111 15.65 29.54 -1.61
CA GLU A 111 14.54 30.17 -0.90
C GLU A 111 13.67 31.00 -1.85
N ASP A 112 12.35 30.97 -1.67
CA ASP A 112 11.57 32.22 -1.63
C ASP A 112 10.26 32.02 -0.83
N ASP A 113 9.93 32.99 0.00
CA ASP A 113 8.79 32.97 0.94
C ASP A 113 8.15 34.36 0.94
N GLU A 114 7.13 34.56 0.09
CA GLU A 114 6.27 35.75 0.20
C GLU A 114 4.78 35.41 0.06
N ASN A 115 4.09 35.61 1.19
CA ASN A 115 2.65 35.63 1.36
C ASN A 115 2.09 37.00 0.99
N THR A 116 1.01 37.10 0.19
CA THR A 116 -0.10 38.07 0.42
C THR A 116 -1.35 37.90 -0.47
N SER A 117 -2.52 37.97 0.19
CA SER A 117 -3.75 38.72 -0.21
C SER A 117 -4.64 38.32 -1.42
N ASN A 118 -5.79 37.72 -1.07
CA ASN A 118 -7.20 38.15 -1.33
C ASN A 118 -7.73 38.65 -2.71
N GLU A 119 -8.96 38.16 -3.01
CA GLU A 119 -10.08 38.78 -3.78
C GLU A 119 -9.80 39.11 -5.28
N ASP A 120 -10.62 38.71 -6.28
CA ASP A 120 -12.06 38.96 -6.35
C ASP A 120 -12.79 38.18 -7.49
N LYS A 121 -14.09 37.99 -7.28
CA LYS A 121 -15.25 37.82 -8.20
C LYS A 121 -15.11 37.56 -9.73
N ALA A 122 -15.66 36.38 -10.12
CA ALA A 122 -16.52 36.08 -11.29
C ALA A 122 -16.07 36.30 -12.75
N THR A 123 -16.33 35.31 -13.63
CA THR A 123 -17.44 35.30 -14.63
C THR A 123 -17.27 34.14 -15.63
N ASN A 124 -18.35 33.37 -15.89
CA ASN A 124 -18.45 32.42 -17.00
C ASN A 124 -19.08 33.12 -18.23
N PRO A 125 -18.67 32.82 -19.47
CA PRO A 125 -19.59 32.06 -20.33
C PRO A 125 -18.92 31.01 -21.24
N GLN A 126 -19.78 30.22 -21.89
CA GLN A 126 -19.49 28.97 -22.61
C GLN A 126 -18.89 29.14 -24.03
N THR A 127 -18.31 28.01 -24.50
CA THR A 127 -18.31 27.47 -25.89
C THR A 127 -17.64 28.25 -27.03
N GLU A 128 -16.73 27.56 -27.73
CA GLU A 128 -16.95 27.15 -29.13
C GLU A 128 -16.09 25.92 -29.50
N GLN A 129 -16.44 25.21 -30.57
CA GLN A 129 -15.87 23.92 -31.03
C GLN A 129 -14.91 24.09 -32.22
N GLU A 130 -13.95 23.17 -32.37
CA GLU A 130 -13.31 22.62 -33.60
C GLU A 130 -11.85 22.23 -33.31
N ASN A 131 -11.21 21.23 -33.94
CA ASN A 131 -11.65 20.07 -34.74
C ASN A 131 -10.50 19.03 -34.67
N GLY A 132 -10.78 17.74 -34.88
CA GLY A 132 -9.78 16.67 -34.75
C GLY A 132 -10.30 15.27 -35.12
N GLU A 133 -11.03 15.15 -36.23
CA GLU A 133 -11.59 13.87 -36.70
C GLU A 133 -10.56 12.83 -37.14
N ASN A 134 -10.78 11.59 -36.69
CA ASN A 134 -10.83 10.35 -37.49
C ASN A 134 -11.50 9.29 -36.57
N GLY A 135 -12.66 8.68 -36.87
CA GLY A 135 -13.30 8.42 -38.17
C GLY A 135 -12.65 7.19 -38.82
N ALA A 136 -13.34 6.08 -39.12
CA ALA A 136 -14.73 5.62 -38.92
C ALA A 136 -14.67 4.07 -38.76
N ASN A 137 -15.70 3.22 -38.63
CA ASN A 137 -17.17 3.25 -38.82
C ASN A 137 -17.74 1.99 -38.08
N THR A 138 -19.03 1.70 -37.85
CA THR A 138 -20.31 2.27 -38.29
C THR A 138 -21.39 2.03 -37.22
N GLU A 139 -22.42 2.86 -37.19
CA GLU A 139 -23.69 2.70 -36.45
C GLU A 139 -24.73 1.83 -37.20
N PRO A 140 -26.00 1.67 -36.74
CA PRO A 140 -26.57 1.88 -35.39
C PRO A 140 -27.31 0.63 -34.86
N ASP A 141 -27.60 0.58 -33.54
CA ASP A 141 -28.95 0.15 -33.17
C ASP A 141 -29.50 0.87 -31.92
N LYS A 142 -30.81 1.09 -31.95
CA LYS A 142 -31.56 1.92 -31.00
C LYS A 142 -31.96 1.08 -29.79
N ALA A 143 -31.18 1.17 -28.71
CA ALA A 143 -31.57 0.63 -27.40
C ALA A 143 -31.45 1.70 -26.31
N THR A 144 -32.62 2.15 -25.86
CA THR A 144 -32.95 2.82 -24.60
C THR A 144 -31.80 3.09 -23.64
N GLU A 145 -31.60 4.38 -23.30
CA GLU A 145 -30.93 4.79 -22.06
C GLU A 145 -31.79 4.37 -20.86
N GLU A 146 -31.73 3.08 -20.51
CA GLU A 146 -32.14 2.65 -19.17
C GLU A 146 -31.12 3.23 -18.20
N GLN A 147 -31.60 4.09 -17.30
CA GLN A 147 -30.85 4.52 -16.13
C GLN A 147 -30.59 3.27 -15.27
N GLN A 148 -29.47 2.58 -15.53
CA GLN A 148 -29.05 1.42 -14.77
C GLN A 148 -28.56 1.91 -13.41
N GLU A 149 -29.48 1.97 -12.45
CA GLU A 149 -29.22 2.27 -11.05
C GLU A 149 -28.02 1.44 -10.54
N ASP A 150 -27.08 2.09 -9.86
CA ASP A 150 -25.89 1.46 -9.29
C ASP A 150 -26.30 0.38 -8.27
N LYS A 151 -26.30 -0.88 -8.70
CA LYS A 151 -26.74 -2.02 -7.87
C LYS A 151 -25.56 -2.53 -7.05
N VAL A 152 -25.72 -2.54 -5.74
CA VAL A 152 -24.73 -3.09 -4.79
C VAL A 152 -25.16 -4.47 -4.32
N ILE A 153 -24.31 -5.47 -4.57
CA ILE A 153 -24.49 -6.87 -4.21
C ILE A 153 -23.51 -7.19 -3.07
N ILE A 154 -24.04 -7.62 -1.93
CA ILE A 154 -23.24 -8.04 -0.78
C ILE A 154 -23.09 -9.57 -0.82
N PRO A 155 -21.87 -10.13 -0.79
CA PRO A 155 -21.67 -11.58 -0.79
C PRO A 155 -22.18 -12.24 0.49
N GLN A 156 -22.68 -13.47 0.37
CA GLN A 156 -23.10 -14.28 1.51
C GLN A 156 -21.90 -15.02 2.09
N GLY A 157 -21.35 -14.53 3.19
CA GLY A 157 -20.16 -15.11 3.85
C GLY A 157 -18.85 -14.47 3.38
N LYS A 158 -17.72 -15.14 3.65
CA LYS A 158 -16.42 -14.66 3.19
C LYS A 158 -16.25 -15.01 1.72
N MET A 159 -15.72 -14.07 0.95
CA MET A 159 -15.47 -14.26 -0.47
C MET A 159 -14.16 -13.59 -0.86
N ARG A 160 -13.41 -14.24 -1.76
CA ARG A 160 -12.17 -13.80 -2.35
C ARG A 160 -12.39 -13.56 -3.85
N VAL A 161 -11.67 -12.59 -4.39
CA VAL A 161 -11.54 -12.37 -5.83
C VAL A 161 -10.06 -12.47 -6.20
N THR A 162 -9.74 -13.19 -7.27
CA THR A 162 -8.38 -13.44 -7.78
C THR A 162 -8.27 -12.90 -9.19
N VAL A 163 -7.23 -12.14 -9.52
CA VAL A 163 -7.02 -11.59 -10.87
C VAL A 163 -6.56 -12.69 -11.83
N ILE A 164 -7.25 -12.82 -12.96
CA ILE A 164 -6.99 -13.84 -13.99
C ILE A 164 -6.85 -13.30 -15.42
N CYS A 165 -6.95 -11.98 -15.63
CA CYS A 165 -6.60 -11.39 -16.92
C CYS A 165 -5.10 -11.48 -17.20
N ASP A 166 -4.73 -11.50 -18.48
CA ASP A 166 -3.36 -11.28 -18.91
C ASP A 166 -3.00 -9.79 -18.82
N GLY A 167 -1.83 -9.48 -18.26
CA GLY A 167 -1.42 -8.12 -17.93
C GLY A 167 -1.84 -7.70 -16.52
N SER A 168 -2.31 -6.46 -16.37
CA SER A 168 -2.61 -5.85 -15.07
C SER A 168 -3.94 -5.11 -15.05
N LEU A 169 -4.72 -5.30 -14.00
CA LEU A 169 -6.01 -4.65 -13.77
C LEU A 169 -5.84 -3.35 -12.98
N ASN A 170 -6.52 -2.26 -13.37
CA ASN A 170 -6.46 -1.00 -12.63
C ASN A 170 -7.17 -1.10 -11.28
N ILE A 171 -6.52 -0.63 -10.22
CA ILE A 171 -7.08 -0.44 -8.87
C ILE A 171 -7.44 1.02 -8.69
N ARG A 172 -8.60 1.28 -8.07
CA ARG A 172 -9.26 2.59 -7.99
C ARG A 172 -9.68 2.93 -6.55
N ARG A 173 -9.80 4.23 -6.25
CA ARG A 173 -10.22 4.74 -4.92
C ARG A 173 -11.73 4.85 -4.72
N SER A 174 -12.53 4.78 -5.79
CA SER A 174 -13.98 4.98 -5.74
C SER A 174 -14.74 4.10 -6.73
N ALA A 175 -16.06 4.05 -6.58
CA ALA A 175 -16.99 3.30 -7.41
C ALA A 175 -17.24 3.94 -8.81
N ALA A 176 -16.19 4.33 -9.53
CA ALA A 176 -16.27 4.94 -10.86
C ALA A 176 -15.15 4.45 -11.80
N TRP A 177 -15.37 4.45 -13.12
CA TRP A 177 -14.39 4.03 -14.13
C TRP A 177 -13.43 5.14 -14.62
N GLY A 178 -13.62 6.40 -14.19
CA GLY A 178 -12.78 7.55 -14.59
C GLY A 178 -11.29 7.38 -14.23
N ASN A 179 -10.37 7.79 -15.10
CA ASN A 179 -8.93 7.51 -14.93
C ASN A 179 -8.27 8.31 -13.79
N ASP A 180 -8.91 9.38 -13.34
CA ASP A 180 -8.53 10.25 -12.23
C ASP A 180 -8.47 9.52 -10.87
N ASN A 181 -9.27 8.45 -10.70
CA ASN A 181 -9.36 7.72 -9.42
C ASN A 181 -8.42 6.51 -9.31
N ILE A 182 -7.60 6.23 -10.34
CA ILE A 182 -6.68 5.09 -10.36
C ILE A 182 -5.56 5.31 -9.35
N CYS A 183 -5.31 4.32 -8.48
CA CYS A 183 -4.31 4.38 -7.42
C CYS A 183 -3.34 3.20 -7.39
N GLY A 184 -3.45 2.25 -8.32
CA GLY A 184 -2.56 1.10 -8.38
C GLY A 184 -2.93 0.14 -9.50
N ARG A 185 -2.22 -0.99 -9.53
CA ARG A 185 -2.46 -2.11 -10.46
C ARG A 185 -2.41 -3.43 -9.71
N ALA A 186 -3.30 -4.34 -10.09
CA ALA A 186 -3.30 -5.72 -9.63
C ALA A 186 -2.81 -6.62 -10.77
N ILE A 187 -1.92 -7.57 -10.49
CA ILE A 187 -1.39 -8.52 -11.48
C ILE A 187 -2.03 -9.90 -11.32
N ARG A 188 -1.97 -10.72 -12.37
CA ARG A 188 -2.47 -12.10 -12.40
C ARG A 188 -2.02 -12.89 -11.14
N GLY A 189 -2.96 -13.59 -10.51
CA GLY A 189 -2.74 -14.35 -9.27
C GLY A 189 -2.96 -13.55 -7.97
N GLN A 190 -2.87 -12.21 -7.99
CA GLN A 190 -3.17 -11.42 -6.80
C GLN A 190 -4.63 -11.56 -6.39
N SER A 191 -4.86 -11.63 -5.07
CA SER A 191 -6.16 -11.94 -4.49
C SER A 191 -6.59 -10.90 -3.46
N TYR A 192 -7.87 -10.56 -3.42
CA TYR A 192 -8.46 -9.59 -2.51
C TYR A 192 -9.72 -10.15 -1.85
N TYR A 193 -9.95 -9.82 -0.58
CA TYR A 193 -11.23 -10.12 0.07
C TYR A 193 -12.31 -9.14 -0.38
N VAL A 194 -13.46 -9.68 -0.78
CA VAL A 194 -14.60 -8.92 -1.28
C VAL A 194 -15.45 -8.41 -0.12
N LYS A 195 -15.81 -7.13 -0.16
CA LYS A 195 -16.75 -6.46 0.75
C LYS A 195 -18.12 -6.31 0.09
N GLU A 196 -18.14 -5.77 -1.12
CA GLU A 196 -19.33 -5.52 -1.96
C GLU A 196 -18.96 -5.71 -3.43
N ILE A 197 -19.94 -5.98 -4.30
CA ILE A 197 -19.82 -5.86 -5.76
C ILE A 197 -20.82 -4.81 -6.22
N HIS A 198 -20.32 -3.74 -6.81
CA HIS A 198 -21.09 -2.67 -7.41
C HIS A 198 -21.31 -2.98 -8.89
N VAL A 199 -22.41 -2.50 -9.48
CA VAL A 199 -22.63 -2.51 -10.93
C VAL A 199 -22.63 -1.06 -11.38
N VAL A 200 -21.58 -0.64 -12.09
CA VAL A 200 -21.33 0.75 -12.53
C VAL A 200 -21.17 0.74 -14.05
N ASP A 201 -21.96 1.55 -14.75
CA ASP A 201 -22.07 1.54 -16.22
C ASP A 201 -22.34 0.13 -16.79
N GLY A 202 -23.21 -0.63 -16.11
CA GLY A 202 -23.54 -2.01 -16.44
C GLY A 202 -22.44 -3.05 -16.14
N LYS A 203 -21.26 -2.62 -15.69
CA LYS A 203 -20.10 -3.49 -15.41
C LYS A 203 -19.90 -3.72 -13.92
N LYS A 204 -19.57 -4.95 -13.56
CA LYS A 204 -19.24 -5.32 -12.18
C LYS A 204 -17.93 -4.68 -11.75
N MET A 205 -17.94 -4.08 -10.57
CA MET A 205 -16.75 -3.59 -9.89
C MET A 205 -16.74 -4.04 -8.44
N VAL A 206 -15.71 -4.80 -8.06
CA VAL A 206 -15.51 -5.29 -6.70
C VAL A 206 -15.02 -4.15 -5.83
N ARG A 207 -15.68 -3.94 -4.69
CA ARG A 207 -15.12 -3.23 -3.54
C ARG A 207 -14.50 -4.25 -2.59
N THR A 208 -13.23 -4.05 -2.28
CA THR A 208 -12.47 -4.89 -1.34
C THR A 208 -12.70 -4.48 0.11
N ILE A 209 -12.29 -5.31 1.08
CA ILE A 209 -12.28 -4.94 2.51
C ILE A 209 -11.40 -3.69 2.77
N GLY A 210 -10.32 -3.51 2.00
CA GLY A 210 -9.46 -2.33 2.05
C GLY A 210 -10.01 -1.09 1.34
N ASP A 211 -11.29 -1.07 0.98
CA ASP A 211 -11.97 0.03 0.27
C ASP A 211 -11.34 0.42 -1.09
N LEU A 212 -10.56 -0.49 -1.67
CA LEU A 212 -10.08 -0.44 -3.06
C LEU A 212 -11.11 -1.03 -4.02
N TYR A 213 -11.18 -0.49 -5.24
CA TYR A 213 -12.10 -0.93 -6.29
C TYR A 213 -11.34 -1.48 -7.51
N LEU A 214 -11.80 -2.61 -8.06
CA LEU A 214 -11.25 -3.28 -9.24
C LEU A 214 -12.35 -3.98 -10.03
N SER A 215 -12.13 -4.33 -11.30
CA SER A 215 -13.15 -5.03 -12.09
C SER A 215 -13.60 -6.35 -11.44
N GLY A 216 -14.91 -6.58 -11.44
CA GLY A 216 -15.56 -7.82 -11.06
C GLY A 216 -16.03 -8.65 -12.24
N GLU A 217 -15.59 -8.35 -13.46
CA GLU A 217 -15.94 -9.14 -14.65
C GLU A 217 -15.19 -10.47 -14.67
N SER A 218 -15.89 -11.54 -15.07
CA SER A 218 -15.35 -12.90 -15.08
C SER A 218 -14.22 -13.13 -16.08
N GLU A 219 -14.01 -12.19 -17.01
CA GLU A 219 -12.85 -12.16 -17.91
C GLU A 219 -11.58 -11.62 -17.22
N HIS A 220 -11.76 -10.78 -16.19
CA HIS A 220 -10.66 -10.17 -15.44
C HIS A 220 -10.36 -10.90 -14.13
N VAL A 221 -11.37 -11.49 -13.50
CA VAL A 221 -11.26 -12.07 -12.17
C VAL A 221 -12.06 -13.36 -11.97
N GLN A 222 -11.57 -14.22 -11.06
CA GLN A 222 -12.27 -15.39 -10.56
C GLN A 222 -12.72 -15.15 -9.11
N PHE A 223 -13.95 -15.52 -8.78
CA PHE A 223 -14.48 -15.46 -7.41
C PHE A 223 -14.45 -16.83 -6.73
N GLU A 224 -14.23 -16.82 -5.42
CA GLU A 224 -14.18 -18.01 -4.58
C GLU A 224 -14.79 -17.72 -3.21
N GLN A 225 -15.70 -18.59 -2.74
CA GLN A 225 -16.33 -18.49 -1.43
C GLN A 225 -15.51 -19.27 -0.39
N LEU A 226 -15.39 -18.75 0.82
CA LEU A 226 -14.54 -19.24 1.91
C LEU A 226 -15.33 -19.55 3.19
#